data_AF-A0A960SSS5-F1
#
_entry.id   AF-A0A960SSS5-F1
#
_cell.length_a   1.000
_cell.length_b   1.000
_cell.length_c   1.000
_cell.angle_alpha   90.00
_cell.angle_beta   90.00
_cell.angle_gamma   90.00
#
_symmetry.space_group_name_H-M   'P 1'
#
loop_
_entity.id
_entity.type
_entity.pdbx_description
1 polymer ?
#
loop_
_entity_poly.entity_id
_entity_poly.type
_entity_poly.pdbx_seq_one_letter_code
_entity_poly.pdbx_strand_id
1 'polypeptide(L)'
;MTFTISLPPSAFLAEGVNVLAMQGFNRSLSGSSDFRLDATLMATGNDGAAPVITSRTPLPGTLAALTEIRVVFSEKVVGVDAADLRLNDRGADAVVAGAGGGDYTFRFSQPPPGLIQVAWSEGGGITDVQGNPFDTEAAAASWSYELADTVGPRVLDQTPYAAARIGRLTQVELWFDEPVGGVDAGDLRVNDQPATSLSG
;
A
#
# COMPACT_ATOMS: atom_id res chain seq x y z
N MET A 1 -9.59 9.68 -48.00
CA MET A 1 -10.84 9.10 -47.48
C MET A 1 -10.45 8.14 -46.38
N THR A 2 -11.06 8.24 -45.20
CA THR A 2 -10.77 7.36 -44.05
C THR A 2 -11.87 6.33 -43.98
N PHE A 3 -11.50 5.05 -43.93
CA PHE A 3 -12.42 3.94 -43.74
C PHE A 3 -12.23 3.39 -42.33
N THR A 4 -13.24 3.52 -41.48
CA THR A 4 -13.21 3.00 -40.11
C THR A 4 -13.79 1.59 -40.10
N ILE A 5 -13.08 0.65 -39.48
CA ILE A 5 -13.64 -0.67 -39.17
C ILE A 5 -14.42 -0.53 -37.86
N SER A 6 -15.75 -0.66 -37.92
CA SER A 6 -16.64 -0.46 -36.76
C SER A 6 -16.79 -1.69 -35.86
N LEU A 7 -16.21 -2.82 -36.23
CA LEU A 7 -16.19 -4.03 -35.39
C LEU A 7 -15.15 -3.86 -34.26
N PRO A 8 -15.34 -4.52 -33.10
CA PRO A 8 -14.33 -4.53 -32.05
C PRO A 8 -13.07 -5.27 -32.54
N PRO A 9 -11.85 -4.81 -32.21
CA PRO A 9 -10.61 -5.46 -32.64
C PRO A 9 -10.53 -6.96 -32.34
N SER A 10 -11.12 -7.42 -31.23
CA SER A 10 -11.20 -8.83 -30.86
C SER A 10 -11.98 -9.71 -31.84
N ALA A 11 -12.78 -9.13 -32.74
CA ALA A 11 -13.53 -9.87 -33.75
C ALA A 11 -12.70 -10.22 -35.00
N PHE A 12 -11.51 -9.64 -35.17
CA PHE A 12 -10.71 -9.82 -36.40
C PHE A 12 -9.19 -9.83 -36.20
N LEU A 13 -8.67 -9.38 -35.05
CA LEU A 13 -7.26 -9.54 -34.72
C LEU A 13 -7.00 -10.95 -34.15
N ALA A 14 -5.97 -11.60 -34.68
CA ALA A 14 -5.41 -12.83 -34.14
C ALA A 14 -4.12 -12.54 -33.36
N GLU A 15 -3.76 -13.43 -32.45
CA GLU A 15 -2.44 -13.41 -31.81
C GLU A 15 -1.34 -13.58 -32.88
N GLY A 16 -0.31 -12.75 -32.85
CA GLY A 16 0.79 -12.77 -33.83
C GLY A 16 0.53 -11.95 -35.09
N VAL A 17 0.85 -12.50 -36.27
CA VAL A 17 0.84 -11.75 -37.53
C VAL A 17 -0.59 -11.60 -38.05
N ASN A 18 -1.03 -10.35 -38.17
CA ASN A 18 -2.28 -9.98 -38.83
C ASN A 18 -2.00 -9.45 -40.24
N VAL A 19 -2.82 -9.81 -41.22
CA VAL A 19 -2.69 -9.35 -42.60
C VAL A 19 -3.78 -8.32 -42.90
N LEU A 20 -3.38 -7.08 -43.17
CA LEU A 20 -4.27 -6.07 -43.74
C LEU A 20 -4.20 -6.14 -45.27
N ALA A 21 -5.32 -6.45 -45.92
CA ALA A 21 -5.43 -6.43 -47.37
C ALA A 21 -6.20 -5.18 -47.83
N MET A 22 -5.63 -4.44 -48.79
CA MET A 22 -6.26 -3.29 -49.43
C MET A 22 -6.30 -3.51 -50.94
N GLN A 23 -7.46 -3.28 -51.56
CA GLN A 23 -7.62 -3.36 -53.01
C GLN A 23 -8.14 -2.02 -53.54
N GLY A 24 -7.44 -1.45 -54.51
CA GLY A 24 -7.89 -0.29 -55.26
C GLY A 24 -8.12 -0.64 -56.74
N PHE A 25 -9.15 -0.04 -57.33
CA PHE A 25 -9.51 -0.26 -58.73
C PHE A 25 -9.24 1.01 -59.54
N ASN A 26 -8.63 0.87 -60.72
CA ASN A 26 -8.50 1.94 -61.69
C ASN A 26 -9.50 1.73 -62.84
N ARG A 27 -10.12 2.82 -63.34
CA ARG A 27 -11.20 2.77 -64.32
C ARG A 27 -10.75 2.35 -65.73
N SER A 28 -9.48 2.61 -66.09
CA SER A 28 -8.91 2.28 -67.41
C SER A 28 -7.44 1.92 -67.32
N LEU A 29 -7.01 0.91 -68.08
CA LEU A 29 -5.61 0.46 -68.16
C LEU A 29 -4.71 1.40 -68.97
N SER A 30 -5.29 2.23 -69.85
CA SER A 30 -4.53 3.04 -70.83
C SER A 30 -4.88 4.53 -70.83
N GLY A 31 -5.92 4.95 -70.10
CA GLY A 31 -6.39 6.35 -70.11
C GLY A 31 -6.42 7.04 -68.75
N SER A 32 -5.96 6.36 -67.70
CA SER A 32 -5.99 6.90 -66.34
C SER A 32 -4.57 7.17 -65.84
N SER A 33 -4.31 8.40 -65.39
CA SER A 33 -2.97 8.88 -64.99
C SER A 33 -2.87 9.18 -63.49
N ASP A 34 -3.93 8.98 -62.72
CA ASP A 34 -4.11 9.55 -61.37
C ASP A 34 -4.30 8.52 -60.25
N PHE A 35 -4.12 7.22 -60.50
CA PHE A 35 -4.24 6.21 -59.45
C PHE A 35 -3.01 6.21 -58.52
N ARG A 36 -3.16 6.75 -57.32
CA ARG A 36 -2.18 6.68 -56.23
C ARG A 36 -2.84 6.11 -54.98
N LEU A 37 -2.21 5.10 -54.38
CA LEU A 37 -2.59 4.55 -53.09
C LEU A 37 -1.46 4.84 -52.10
N ASP A 38 -1.75 5.73 -51.15
CA ASP A 38 -0.91 5.94 -49.97
C ASP A 38 -1.70 5.46 -48.77
N ALA A 39 -1.22 4.37 -48.15
CA ALA A 39 -1.90 3.68 -47.09
C ALA A 39 -1.06 3.75 -45.82
N THR A 40 -1.69 4.19 -44.73
CA THR A 40 -1.10 4.17 -43.39
C THR A 40 -2.00 3.34 -42.49
N LEU A 41 -1.40 2.36 -41.80
CA LEU A 41 -2.04 1.64 -40.71
C LEU A 41 -1.57 2.25 -39.39
N MET A 42 -2.53 2.65 -38.55
CA MET A 42 -2.26 3.04 -37.17
C MET A 42 -2.94 2.00 -36.27
N ALA A 43 -2.15 1.31 -35.45
CA ALA A 43 -2.64 0.39 -34.45
C ALA A 43 -2.13 0.84 -33.07
N THR A 44 -3.02 0.85 -32.09
CA THR A 44 -2.67 0.89 -30.67
C THR A 44 -2.66 -0.53 -30.15
N GLY A 45 -1.55 -0.97 -29.56
CA GLY A 45 -1.47 -2.28 -28.91
C GLY A 45 -2.49 -2.38 -27.77
N ASN A 46 -3.06 -3.58 -27.59
CA ASN A 46 -3.83 -3.88 -26.39
C ASN A 46 -2.84 -4.42 -25.35
N ASP A 47 -2.59 -3.65 -24.29
CA ASP A 47 -1.95 -4.24 -23.12
C ASP A 47 -2.96 -5.18 -22.46
N GLY A 48 -2.56 -6.43 -22.29
CA GLY A 48 -3.35 -7.45 -21.61
C GLY A 48 -2.78 -7.83 -20.25
N ALA A 49 -1.67 -7.23 -19.84
CA ALA A 49 -1.11 -7.46 -18.53
C ALA A 49 -1.98 -6.76 -17.49
N ALA A 50 -2.30 -7.46 -16.40
CA ALA A 50 -2.86 -6.82 -15.23
C ALA A 50 -1.74 -6.07 -14.49
N PRO A 51 -2.04 -4.91 -13.87
CA PRO A 51 -1.07 -4.22 -13.05
C PRO A 51 -0.68 -5.09 -11.86
N VAL A 52 0.60 -5.07 -11.47
CA VAL A 52 1.12 -5.78 -10.29
C VAL A 52 1.98 -4.85 -9.44
N ILE A 53 2.09 -5.13 -8.14
CA ILE A 53 2.99 -4.36 -7.26
C ILE A 53 4.43 -4.78 -7.54
N THR A 54 5.26 -3.84 -7.96
CA THR A 54 6.70 -4.05 -8.22
C THR A 54 7.57 -3.65 -7.03
N SER A 55 7.13 -2.69 -6.22
CA SER A 55 7.83 -2.34 -4.98
C SER A 55 6.91 -1.71 -3.94
N ARG A 56 7.34 -1.80 -2.69
CA ARG A 56 6.70 -1.17 -1.53
C ARG A 56 7.75 -0.60 -0.60
N THR A 57 7.45 0.51 0.06
CA THR A 57 8.32 1.15 1.05
C THR A 57 7.46 1.68 2.19
N PRO A 58 7.78 1.38 3.46
CA PRO A 58 8.89 0.56 3.94
C PRO A 58 8.78 -0.93 3.52
N LEU A 59 9.90 -1.64 3.51
CA LEU A 59 9.89 -3.10 3.31
C LEU A 59 9.31 -3.79 4.56
N PRO A 60 8.59 -4.92 4.40
CA PRO A 60 8.08 -5.72 5.53
C PRO A 60 9.15 -6.03 6.57
N GLY A 61 8.79 -5.93 7.84
CA GLY A 61 9.69 -6.14 8.96
C GLY A 61 9.21 -5.43 10.22
N THR A 62 10.10 -5.33 11.21
CA THR A 62 9.84 -4.60 12.45
C THR A 62 10.10 -3.11 12.27
N LEU A 63 9.13 -2.27 12.60
CA LEU A 63 9.20 -0.81 12.47
C LEU A 63 8.80 -0.14 13.79
N ALA A 64 9.34 1.04 14.07
CA ALA A 64 8.90 1.87 15.20
C ALA A 64 7.63 2.68 14.89
N ALA A 65 7.38 2.94 13.59
CA ALA A 65 6.25 3.73 13.12
C ALA A 65 5.85 3.28 11.72
N LEU A 66 4.56 3.42 11.38
CA LEU A 66 4.00 3.12 10.06
C LEU A 66 2.88 4.12 9.77
N THR A 67 3.28 5.33 9.42
CA THR A 67 2.36 6.42 9.03
C THR A 67 2.26 6.60 7.53
N GLU A 68 3.09 5.90 6.76
CA GLU A 68 3.09 6.00 5.30
C GLU A 68 3.52 4.66 4.67
N ILE A 69 2.86 4.29 3.57
CA ILE A 69 3.28 3.21 2.69
C ILE A 69 3.26 3.73 1.26
N ARG A 70 4.41 3.66 0.59
CA ARG A 70 4.53 3.86 -0.85
C ARG A 70 4.41 2.52 -1.57
N VAL A 71 3.55 2.45 -2.58
CA VAL A 71 3.34 1.30 -3.46
C VAL A 71 3.63 1.74 -4.90
N VAL A 72 4.40 0.94 -5.63
CA VAL A 72 4.67 1.15 -7.05
C VAL A 72 4.12 -0.04 -7.83
N PHE A 73 3.24 0.23 -8.78
CA PHE A 73 2.68 -0.71 -9.74
C PHE A 73 3.63 -0.89 -10.95
N SER A 74 3.45 -1.97 -11.70
CA SER A 74 4.19 -2.28 -12.94
C SER A 74 3.93 -1.28 -14.05
N GLU A 75 2.80 -0.59 -13.98
CA GLU A 75 2.30 0.32 -14.99
C GLU A 75 1.42 1.40 -14.37
N LYS A 76 0.91 2.30 -15.21
CA LYS A 76 -0.02 3.33 -14.76
C LYS A 76 -1.38 2.71 -14.44
N VAL A 77 -1.85 2.94 -13.23
CA VAL A 77 -3.20 2.54 -12.79
C VAL A 77 -4.10 3.75 -12.58
N VAL A 78 -5.41 3.51 -12.58
CA VAL A 78 -6.47 4.46 -12.28
C VAL A 78 -7.42 3.85 -11.24
N GLY A 79 -8.23 4.69 -10.60
CA GLY A 79 -9.22 4.23 -9.61
C GLY A 79 -8.67 4.03 -8.20
N VAL A 80 -7.42 4.40 -7.93
CA VAL A 80 -6.83 4.29 -6.60
C VAL A 80 -7.37 5.38 -5.66
N ASP A 81 -8.00 4.94 -4.57
CA ASP A 81 -8.51 5.74 -3.47
C ASP A 81 -7.83 5.39 -2.13
N ALA A 82 -7.92 6.29 -1.15
CA ALA A 82 -7.28 6.07 0.16
C ALA A 82 -7.85 4.84 0.89
N ALA A 83 -9.12 4.51 0.67
CA ALA A 83 -9.78 3.36 1.30
C ALA A 83 -9.24 2.00 0.80
N ASP A 84 -8.53 1.99 -0.33
CA ASP A 84 -8.12 0.75 -0.98
C ASP A 84 -7.05 0.00 -0.19
N LEU A 85 -6.00 0.70 0.28
CA LEU A 85 -4.95 0.08 1.08
C LEU A 85 -5.32 0.12 2.56
N ARG A 86 -5.42 -1.05 3.19
CA ARG A 86 -5.94 -1.21 4.55
C ARG A 86 -4.87 -1.75 5.48
N LEU A 87 -4.78 -1.18 6.69
CA LEU A 87 -4.01 -1.70 7.81
C LEU A 87 -4.99 -2.25 8.85
N ASN A 88 -4.94 -3.56 9.12
CA ASN A 88 -5.86 -4.25 10.04
C ASN A 88 -7.31 -3.79 9.80
N ASP A 89 -7.78 -3.94 8.56
CA ASP A 89 -9.12 -3.56 8.10
C ASP A 89 -9.45 -2.05 8.06
N ARG A 90 -8.55 -1.15 8.47
CA ARG A 90 -8.73 0.30 8.36
C ARG A 90 -8.05 0.85 7.11
N GLY A 91 -8.81 1.50 6.23
CA GLY A 91 -8.26 2.20 5.06
C GLY A 91 -7.34 3.37 5.42
N ALA A 92 -6.53 3.81 4.45
CA ALA A 92 -5.67 4.97 4.63
C ALA A 92 -6.48 6.25 4.84
N ASP A 93 -5.89 7.21 5.55
CA ASP A 93 -6.49 8.53 5.77
C ASP A 93 -6.37 9.41 4.52
N ALA A 94 -5.34 9.18 3.70
CA ALA A 94 -5.12 9.86 2.43
C ALA A 94 -4.26 9.03 1.48
N VAL A 95 -4.37 9.32 0.18
CA VAL A 95 -3.47 8.81 -0.86
C VAL A 95 -2.98 9.96 -1.74
N VAL A 96 -1.71 9.90 -2.13
CA VAL A 96 -1.10 10.85 -3.08
C VAL A 96 -0.50 10.07 -4.24
N ALA A 97 -0.90 10.42 -5.46
CA ALA A 97 -0.31 9.87 -6.67
C ALA A 97 1.03 10.55 -7.00
N GLY A 98 2.03 9.75 -7.33
CA GLY A 98 3.32 10.19 -7.85
C GLY A 98 3.27 10.57 -9.34
N ALA A 99 4.32 11.24 -9.80
CA ALA A 99 4.46 11.61 -11.21
C ALA A 99 4.61 10.35 -12.08
N GLY A 100 3.61 10.07 -12.92
CA GLY A 100 3.59 8.90 -13.82
C GLY A 100 2.40 7.96 -13.62
N GLY A 101 1.69 8.06 -12.49
CA GLY A 101 0.41 7.36 -12.25
C GLY A 101 0.52 5.86 -11.93
N GLY A 102 1.72 5.33 -11.72
CA GLY A 102 1.96 3.99 -11.18
C GLY A 102 2.52 3.98 -9.76
N ASP A 103 2.71 5.15 -9.15
CA ASP A 103 3.30 5.31 -7.82
C ASP A 103 2.28 5.98 -6.91
N TYR A 104 2.03 5.40 -5.74
CA TYR A 104 1.02 5.87 -4.80
C TYR A 104 1.58 5.83 -3.38
N THR A 105 1.37 6.91 -2.65
CA THR A 105 1.77 7.05 -1.25
C THR A 105 0.53 7.19 -0.37
N PHE A 106 0.25 6.14 0.41
CA PHE A 106 -0.86 6.04 1.35
C PHE A 106 -0.41 6.50 2.72
N ARG A 107 -1.23 7.32 3.39
CA ARG A 107 -0.93 7.88 4.72
C ARG A 107 -1.92 7.38 5.74
N PHE A 108 -1.39 7.06 6.92
CA PHE A 108 -2.13 6.49 8.03
C PHE A 108 -1.81 7.25 9.31
N SER A 109 -2.83 7.40 10.15
CA SER A 109 -2.67 7.61 11.58
C SER A 109 -1.85 6.45 12.14
N GLN A 110 -0.87 6.75 12.97
CA GLN A 110 0.02 5.74 13.55
C GLN A 110 -0.80 4.61 14.21
N PRO A 111 -0.72 3.36 13.72
CA PRO A 111 -1.37 2.23 14.36
C PRO A 111 -0.72 1.93 15.72
N PRO A 112 -1.45 1.27 16.64
CA PRO A 112 -0.86 0.77 17.88
C PRO A 112 0.23 -0.27 17.59
N PRO A 113 1.18 -0.48 18.52
CA PRO A 113 2.17 -1.56 18.44
C PRO A 113 1.55 -2.94 18.24
N GLY A 114 2.31 -3.86 17.64
CA GLY A 114 1.93 -5.23 17.34
C GLY A 114 1.84 -5.54 15.84
N LEU A 115 1.21 -6.68 15.52
CA LEU A 115 1.09 -7.17 14.15
C LEU A 115 0.13 -6.30 13.32
N ILE A 116 0.64 -5.76 12.21
CA ILE A 116 -0.13 -5.00 11.24
C ILE A 116 -0.21 -5.79 9.93
N GLN A 117 -1.43 -6.20 9.57
CA GLN A 117 -1.74 -6.81 8.28
C GLN A 117 -2.06 -5.73 7.26
N VAL A 118 -1.38 -5.78 6.11
CA VAL A 118 -1.68 -4.95 4.95
C VAL A 118 -2.44 -5.78 3.94
N ALA A 119 -3.60 -5.28 3.54
CA ALA A 119 -4.46 -5.87 2.52
C ALA A 119 -5.11 -4.79 1.67
N TRP A 120 -5.66 -5.19 0.54
CA TRP A 120 -6.47 -4.31 -0.30
C TRP A 120 -7.96 -4.50 -0.01
N SER A 121 -8.78 -3.48 -0.24
CA SER A 121 -10.24 -3.64 -0.22
C SER A 121 -10.70 -4.51 -1.39
N GLU A 122 -11.59 -5.46 -1.13
CA GLU A 122 -12.23 -6.25 -2.18
C GLU A 122 -12.93 -5.33 -3.20
N GLY A 123 -12.65 -5.52 -4.49
CA GLY A 123 -13.33 -4.79 -5.56
C GLY A 123 -13.00 -3.30 -5.65
N GLY A 124 -11.82 -2.86 -5.17
CA GLY A 124 -11.35 -1.46 -5.15
C GLY A 124 -11.25 -0.74 -6.51
N GLY A 125 -11.76 -1.32 -7.60
CA GLY A 125 -11.89 -0.64 -8.89
C GLY A 125 -10.57 -0.24 -9.57
N ILE A 126 -9.43 -0.67 -9.02
CA ILE A 126 -8.11 -0.35 -9.56
C ILE A 126 -7.91 -1.13 -10.86
N THR A 127 -7.70 -0.40 -11.95
CA THR A 127 -7.36 -0.96 -13.25
C THR A 127 -6.15 -0.24 -13.83
N ASP A 128 -5.52 -0.83 -14.82
CA ASP A 128 -4.68 -0.05 -15.73
C ASP A 128 -5.52 0.92 -16.60
N VAL A 129 -4.85 1.63 -17.50
CA VAL A 129 -5.48 2.54 -18.46
C VAL A 129 -6.25 1.83 -19.60
N GLN A 130 -6.12 0.51 -19.73
CA GLN A 130 -6.81 -0.33 -20.72
C GLN A 130 -8.03 -1.06 -20.12
N GLY A 131 -8.18 -1.03 -18.79
CA GLY A 131 -9.25 -1.66 -18.04
C GLY A 131 -8.91 -3.04 -17.46
N ASN A 132 -7.66 -3.50 -17.50
CA ASN A 132 -7.26 -4.74 -16.85
C ASN A 132 -7.22 -4.54 -15.32
N PRO A 133 -7.92 -5.36 -14.53
CA PRO A 133 -8.03 -5.16 -13.08
C PRO A 133 -6.78 -5.57 -12.32
N PHE A 134 -6.45 -4.83 -11.27
CA PHE A 134 -5.46 -5.24 -10.27
C PHE A 134 -5.98 -6.45 -9.48
N ASP A 135 -5.18 -7.51 -9.39
CA ASP A 135 -5.48 -8.68 -8.57
C ASP A 135 -5.13 -8.44 -7.10
N THR A 136 -6.15 -8.10 -6.30
CA THR A 136 -6.01 -7.83 -4.86
C THR A 136 -5.66 -9.08 -4.04
N GLU A 137 -5.90 -10.27 -4.59
CA GLU A 137 -5.65 -11.56 -3.93
C GLU A 137 -4.28 -12.15 -4.28
N ALA A 138 -3.53 -11.50 -5.18
CA ALA A 138 -2.19 -11.92 -5.53
C ALA A 138 -1.28 -11.97 -4.29
N ALA A 139 -0.37 -12.95 -4.23
CA ALA A 139 0.52 -13.12 -3.07
C ALA A 139 1.40 -11.88 -2.77
N ALA A 140 1.68 -11.04 -3.78
CA ALA A 140 2.43 -9.80 -3.60
C ALA A 140 1.55 -8.61 -3.13
N ALA A 141 0.23 -8.74 -3.17
CA ALA A 141 -0.74 -7.73 -2.80
C ALA A 141 -1.03 -7.68 -1.29
N SER A 142 -0.65 -8.71 -0.52
CA SER A 142 -0.75 -8.71 0.94
C SER A 142 0.61 -8.95 1.62
N TRP A 143 0.82 -8.33 2.77
CA TRP A 143 2.01 -8.50 3.60
C TRP A 143 1.75 -8.00 5.02
N SER A 144 2.73 -8.14 5.92
CA SER A 144 2.62 -7.65 7.30
C SER A 144 3.85 -6.88 7.76
N TYR A 145 3.66 -6.07 8.80
CA TYR A 145 4.70 -5.45 9.61
C TYR A 145 4.50 -5.83 11.08
N GLU A 146 5.58 -5.78 11.85
CA GLU A 146 5.50 -5.79 13.31
C GLU A 146 5.82 -4.39 13.81
N LEU A 147 4.91 -3.73 14.50
CA LEU A 147 5.17 -2.44 15.12
C LEU A 147 5.73 -2.64 16.52
N ALA A 148 6.97 -2.21 16.72
CA ALA A 148 7.61 -2.23 18.03
C ALA A 148 6.93 -1.24 18.96
N ASP A 149 6.70 -1.66 20.21
CA ASP A 149 6.41 -0.70 21.25
C ASP A 149 7.66 0.11 21.57
N THR A 150 7.55 1.43 21.44
CA THR A 150 8.65 2.36 21.69
C THR A 150 8.30 3.34 22.80
N VAL A 151 7.09 3.25 23.36
CA VAL A 151 6.69 4.00 24.53
C VAL A 151 7.00 3.11 25.72
N GLY A 152 7.91 3.56 26.59
CA GLY A 152 8.23 2.79 27.80
C GLY A 152 7.23 3.01 28.93
N PRO A 153 7.31 2.21 30.01
CA PRO A 153 6.30 2.18 31.06
C PRO A 153 6.28 3.48 31.85
N ARG A 154 5.09 3.94 32.23
CA ARG A 154 4.87 5.13 33.06
C ARG A 154 4.15 4.73 34.32
N VAL A 155 4.56 5.34 35.44
CA VAL A 155 3.83 5.24 36.70
C VAL A 155 2.52 6.01 36.57
N LEU A 156 1.39 5.30 36.59
CA LEU A 156 0.05 5.85 36.64
C LEU A 156 -0.33 6.31 38.04
N ASP A 157 0.03 5.52 39.05
CA ASP A 157 -0.29 5.81 40.44
C ASP A 157 0.82 5.32 41.38
N GLN A 158 0.94 5.98 42.52
CA GLN A 158 1.89 5.61 43.57
C GLN A 158 1.27 5.79 44.95
N THR A 159 1.48 4.81 45.82
CA THR A 159 1.13 4.91 47.23
C THR A 159 2.35 4.63 48.10
N PRO A 160 2.71 5.51 49.06
CA PRO A 160 2.10 6.82 49.31
C PRO A 160 2.37 7.82 48.18
N TYR A 161 1.49 8.81 48.03
CA TYR A 161 1.68 9.88 47.05
C TYR A 161 2.99 10.65 47.29
N ALA A 162 3.61 11.13 46.21
CA ALA A 162 4.78 11.98 46.30
C ALA A 162 4.56 13.16 47.26
N ALA A 163 5.58 13.44 48.07
CA ALA A 163 5.56 14.48 49.11
C ALA A 163 4.53 14.29 50.25
N ALA A 164 3.89 13.12 50.37
CA ALA A 164 3.07 12.80 51.53
C ALA A 164 3.91 12.85 52.83
N ARG A 165 3.35 13.46 53.88
CA ARG A 165 3.92 13.38 55.23
C ARG A 165 3.47 12.07 55.88
N ILE A 166 4.42 11.16 56.07
CA ILE A 166 4.16 9.83 56.62
C ILE A 166 4.91 9.64 57.94
N GLY A 167 4.27 9.00 58.92
CA GLY A 167 4.90 8.66 60.20
C GLY A 167 5.78 7.41 60.14
N ARG A 168 5.61 6.57 59.11
CA ARG A 168 6.38 5.36 58.85
C ARG A 168 6.24 4.99 57.37
N LEU A 169 7.32 4.51 56.75
CA LEU A 169 7.31 3.94 55.39
C LEU A 169 7.74 2.47 55.48
N THR A 170 6.85 1.57 55.11
CA THR A 170 7.16 0.12 55.03
C THR A 170 7.00 -0.44 53.62
N GLN A 171 6.30 0.29 52.74
CA GLN A 171 5.95 -0.17 51.40
C GLN A 171 5.73 1.05 50.50
N VAL A 172 6.10 0.89 49.23
CA VAL A 172 5.65 1.74 48.12
C VAL A 172 4.96 0.81 47.12
N GLU A 173 3.78 1.17 46.67
CA GLU A 173 3.04 0.49 45.59
C GLU A 173 3.04 1.39 44.37
N LEU A 174 3.38 0.84 43.21
CA LEU A 174 3.41 1.53 41.92
C LEU A 174 2.49 0.79 40.94
N TRP A 175 1.65 1.54 40.23
CA TRP A 175 0.88 1.02 39.11
C TRP A 175 1.43 1.61 37.83
N PHE A 176 1.78 0.75 36.89
CA PHE A 176 2.27 1.15 35.56
C PHE A 176 1.15 1.04 34.52
N ASP A 177 1.25 1.82 33.45
CA ASP A 177 0.34 1.73 32.29
C ASP A 177 0.62 0.52 31.40
N GLU A 178 1.74 -0.16 31.59
CA GLU A 178 2.10 -1.39 30.91
C GLU A 178 2.99 -2.31 31.79
N PRO A 179 3.16 -3.58 31.43
CA PRO A 179 4.01 -4.51 32.19
C PRO A 179 5.47 -4.03 32.27
N VAL A 180 6.02 -4.01 33.48
CA VAL A 180 7.43 -3.74 33.74
C VAL A 180 8.20 -5.04 33.93
N GLY A 181 9.31 -5.19 33.23
CA GLY A 181 10.22 -6.33 33.38
C GLY A 181 11.59 -5.90 33.92
N GLY A 182 12.30 -6.84 34.55
CA GLY A 182 13.68 -6.61 34.99
C GLY A 182 13.83 -5.70 36.21
N VAL A 183 12.74 -5.41 36.92
CA VAL A 183 12.76 -4.65 38.18
C VAL A 183 13.11 -5.58 39.34
N ASP A 184 14.02 -5.16 40.22
CA ASP A 184 14.33 -5.82 41.48
C ASP A 184 14.20 -4.87 42.69
N ALA A 185 14.37 -5.41 43.91
CA ALA A 185 14.21 -4.61 45.12
C ALA A 185 15.27 -3.50 45.27
N GLY A 186 16.40 -3.62 44.56
CA GLY A 186 17.48 -2.64 44.50
C GLY A 186 17.15 -1.40 43.65
N ASP A 187 16.18 -1.50 42.74
CA ASP A 187 15.72 -0.41 41.88
C ASP A 187 14.87 0.62 42.64
N LEU A 188 14.17 0.20 43.68
CA LEU A 188 13.47 1.10 44.59
C LEU A 188 14.36 1.46 45.78
N ARG A 189 14.78 2.73 45.87
CA ARG A 189 15.63 3.22 46.97
C ARG A 189 14.96 4.32 47.77
N VAL A 190 15.11 4.25 49.09
CA VAL A 190 14.73 5.30 50.04
C VAL A 190 15.98 5.75 50.76
N ASN A 191 16.41 7.00 50.53
CA ASN A 191 17.67 7.52 51.06
C ASN A 191 18.86 6.58 50.79
N ASP A 192 19.00 6.16 49.54
CA ASP A 192 20.01 5.21 49.04
C ASP A 192 19.96 3.78 49.62
N GLN A 193 19.01 3.48 50.50
CA GLN A 193 18.76 2.12 50.97
C GLN A 193 17.78 1.41 50.02
N PRO A 194 18.13 0.23 49.48
CA PRO A 194 17.23 -0.52 48.63
C PRO A 194 16.03 -1.05 49.42
N ALA A 195 14.92 -1.31 48.73
CA ALA A 195 13.84 -2.10 49.30
C ALA A 195 14.38 -3.51 49.65
N THR A 196 13.80 -4.12 50.68
CA THR A 196 14.22 -5.46 51.13
C THR A 196 13.58 -6.59 50.35
N SER A 197 12.49 -6.29 49.65
CA SER A 197 11.71 -7.25 48.86
C SER A 197 10.91 -6.53 47.80
N LEU A 198 10.67 -7.21 46.68
CA LEU A 198 9.75 -6.79 45.63
C LEU A 198 8.70 -7.89 45.46
N SER A 199 7.44 -7.49 45.29
CA SER A 199 6.34 -8.38 44.96
C SER A 199 5.35 -7.64 44.06
N GLY A 200 4.85 -8.32 43.04
CA GLY A 200 3.91 -7.81 42.05
C GLY A 200 3.58 -8.86 41.02
#